data_AF-A0A842FJV7-F1
#
_entry.id   AF-A0A842FJV7-F1
#
_cell.length_a   1.000
_cell.length_b   1.000
_cell.length_c   1.000
_cell.angle_alpha   90.00
_cell.angle_beta   90.00
_cell.angle_gamma   90.00
#
_symmetry.space_group_name_H-M   'P 1'
#
loop_
_entity.id
_entity.type
_entity.pdbx_description
1 polymer ?
#
loop_
_entity_poly.entity_id
_entity_poly.type
_entity_poly.pdbx_seq_one_letter_code
_entity_poly.pdbx_strand_id
1 'polypeptide(L)'
;MSGEKSNKDSVLEGLALGVGFVVVGVSLPFLFSFDSWLIIISTVSIVIGIMGFGIELENFGMGYGTRDIFLGLAFLLLGSALLAMFPNTVTKIIFLILLLLGIFGFLGGILKFLNLKQKPADKSSVKKMVIQRLYLSMLLVL
;
A
#
# COMPACT_ATOMS: atom_id res chain seq x y z
N MET A 1 28.18 -13.02 -15.89
CA MET A 1 28.17 -11.90 -14.93
C MET A 1 26.82 -11.87 -14.26
N SER A 2 26.70 -12.50 -13.09
CA SER A 2 25.51 -12.43 -12.24
C SER A 2 25.69 -11.20 -11.35
N GLY A 3 25.17 -10.05 -11.79
CA GLY A 3 25.17 -8.85 -10.97
C GLY A 3 24.23 -9.04 -9.79
N GLU A 4 24.74 -8.84 -8.57
CA GLU A 4 23.89 -8.69 -7.39
C GLU A 4 22.92 -7.55 -7.64
N LYS A 5 21.66 -7.89 -7.90
CA LYS A 5 20.60 -6.90 -8.05
C LYS A 5 20.43 -6.21 -6.71
N SER A 6 20.61 -4.90 -6.67
CA SER A 6 20.43 -4.16 -5.42
C SER A 6 18.96 -4.28 -5.02
N ASN A 7 18.69 -4.42 -3.71
CA ASN A 7 17.32 -4.54 -3.19
C ASN A 7 16.41 -3.40 -3.69
N LYS A 8 16.98 -2.20 -3.92
CA LYS A 8 16.23 -1.05 -4.46
C LYS A 8 15.78 -1.26 -5.89
N ASP A 9 16.57 -1.93 -6.71
CA ASP A 9 16.24 -2.16 -8.12
C ASP A 9 15.06 -3.13 -8.23
N SER A 10 15.03 -4.16 -7.38
CA SER A 10 13.92 -5.11 -7.29
C SER A 10 12.60 -4.43 -6.84
N VAL A 11 12.66 -3.53 -5.87
CA VAL A 11 11.48 -2.77 -5.39
C VAL A 11 10.97 -1.80 -6.47
N LEU A 12 11.88 -1.13 -7.19
CA LEU A 12 11.52 -0.26 -8.32
C LEU A 12 10.87 -1.03 -9.47
N GLU A 13 11.35 -2.24 -9.76
CA GLU A 13 10.73 -3.12 -10.75
C GLU A 13 9.31 -3.51 -10.35
N GLY A 14 9.07 -3.86 -9.08
CA GLY A 14 7.72 -4.17 -8.61
C GLY A 14 6.78 -2.96 -8.62
N LEU A 15 7.27 -1.75 -8.30
CA LEU A 15 6.50 -0.51 -8.48
C LEU A 15 6.14 -0.28 -9.96
N ALA A 16 7.11 -0.42 -10.86
CA ALA A 16 6.90 -0.26 -12.30
C ALA A 16 5.90 -1.30 -12.83
N LEU A 17 5.98 -2.54 -12.33
CA LEU A 17 5.04 -3.61 -12.65
C LEU A 17 3.61 -3.26 -12.19
N GLY A 18 3.47 -2.79 -10.95
CA GLY A 18 2.18 -2.36 -10.38
C GLY A 18 1.54 -1.25 -11.20
N VAL A 19 2.30 -0.20 -11.53
CA VAL A 19 1.84 0.88 -12.42
C VAL A 19 1.50 0.35 -13.81
N GLY A 20 2.32 -0.53 -14.37
CA GLY A 20 2.07 -1.17 -15.67
C GLY A 20 0.74 -1.90 -15.71
N PHE A 21 0.41 -2.69 -14.68
CA PHE A 21 -0.88 -3.38 -14.57
C PHE A 21 -2.06 -2.42 -14.51
N VAL A 22 -1.93 -1.30 -13.78
CA VAL A 22 -2.98 -0.27 -13.74
C VAL A 22 -3.17 0.36 -15.11
N VAL A 23 -2.08 0.76 -15.79
CA VAL A 23 -2.15 1.40 -17.12
C VAL A 23 -2.75 0.44 -18.15
N VAL A 24 -2.30 -0.81 -18.18
CA VAL A 24 -2.83 -1.85 -19.08
C VAL A 24 -4.31 -2.07 -18.79
N GLY A 25 -4.66 -2.25 -17.52
CA GLY A 25 -6.03 -2.47 -17.09
C GLY A 25 -6.95 -1.33 -17.51
N VAL A 26 -6.58 -0.07 -17.26
CA VAL A 26 -7.38 1.09 -17.67
C VAL A 26 -7.49 1.20 -19.18
N SER A 27 -6.42 0.90 -19.94
CA SER A 27 -6.40 1.07 -21.40
C SER A 27 -7.17 0.00 -22.18
N LEU A 28 -7.26 -1.22 -21.65
CA LEU A 28 -7.87 -2.38 -22.32
C LEU A 28 -9.30 -2.10 -22.84
N PRO A 29 -10.26 -1.60 -22.04
CA PRO A 29 -11.62 -1.31 -22.50
C PRO A 29 -11.69 -0.19 -23.55
N PHE A 30 -10.76 0.77 -23.52
CA PHE A 30 -10.72 1.85 -24.50
C PHE A 30 -10.17 1.40 -25.86
N LEU A 31 -9.21 0.47 -25.85
CA LEU A 31 -8.57 -0.02 -27.08
C LEU A 31 -9.41 -1.07 -27.81
N PHE A 32 -10.09 -1.94 -27.06
CA PHE A 32 -10.79 -3.11 -27.62
C PHE A 32 -12.31 -3.04 -27.51
N SER A 33 -12.85 -1.86 -27.20
CA SER A 33 -14.26 -1.60 -26.88
C SER A 33 -14.71 -2.20 -25.54
N PHE A 34 -15.77 -1.62 -24.97
CA PHE A 34 -16.32 -1.98 -23.67
C PHE A 34 -17.11 -3.29 -23.72
N ASP A 35 -16.43 -4.41 -23.94
CA ASP A 35 -16.99 -5.76 -23.75
C ASP A 35 -16.96 -6.13 -22.26
N SER A 36 -18.03 -6.74 -21.78
CA SER A 36 -18.15 -7.29 -20.42
C SER A 36 -16.95 -8.15 -20.01
N TRP A 37 -16.42 -9.01 -20.89
CA TRP A 37 -15.25 -9.83 -20.55
C TRP A 37 -13.98 -9.02 -20.38
N LEU A 38 -13.78 -8.00 -21.23
CA LEU A 38 -12.64 -7.10 -21.15
C LEU A 38 -12.70 -6.22 -19.89
N ILE A 39 -13.89 -5.82 -19.46
CA ILE A 39 -14.09 -5.07 -18.21
C ILE A 39 -13.67 -5.92 -17.00
N ILE A 40 -13.95 -7.23 -16.99
CA ILE A 40 -13.50 -8.13 -15.91
C ILE A 40 -11.97 -8.20 -15.88
N ILE A 41 -11.34 -8.47 -17.03
CA ILE A 41 -9.87 -8.59 -17.14
C ILE A 41 -9.18 -7.27 -16.78
N SER A 42 -9.76 -6.15 -17.22
CA SER A 42 -9.35 -4.79 -16.90
C SER A 42 -9.39 -4.55 -15.39
N THR A 43 -10.52 -4.86 -14.76
CA THR A 43 -10.72 -4.69 -13.31
C THR A 43 -9.72 -5.53 -12.52
N VAL A 44 -9.55 -6.81 -12.88
CA VAL A 44 -8.60 -7.71 -12.19
C VAL A 44 -7.17 -7.19 -12.34
N SER A 45 -6.79 -6.71 -13.53
CA SER A 45 -5.47 -6.12 -13.76
C SER A 45 -5.25 -4.89 -12.87
N ILE A 46 -6.24 -3.99 -12.79
CA ILE A 46 -6.14 -2.79 -11.94
C ILE A 46 -6.03 -3.18 -10.46
N VAL A 47 -6.84 -4.13 -10.00
CA VAL A 47 -6.81 -4.61 -8.60
C VAL A 47 -5.44 -5.18 -8.25
N ILE A 48 -4.86 -6.03 -9.11
CA ILE A 48 -3.51 -6.57 -8.92
C ILE A 48 -2.48 -5.45 -8.92
N GLY A 49 -2.59 -4.49 -9.86
CA GLY A 49 -1.67 -3.36 -9.97
C GLY A 49 -1.68 -2.47 -8.72
N ILE A 50 -2.85 -2.09 -8.22
CA ILE A 50 -3.03 -1.29 -7.01
C ILE A 50 -2.45 -2.02 -5.78
N MET A 51 -2.77 -3.32 -5.63
CA MET A 51 -2.31 -4.11 -4.49
C MET A 51 -0.79 -4.31 -4.51
N GLY A 52 -0.22 -4.68 -5.66
CA GLY A 52 1.22 -4.85 -5.84
C GLY A 52 1.97 -3.55 -5.61
N PHE A 53 1.47 -2.44 -6.18
CA PHE A 53 2.03 -1.11 -5.97
C PHE A 53 2.09 -0.74 -4.49
N GLY A 54 1.01 -0.97 -3.73
CA GLY A 54 0.98 -0.70 -2.30
C GLY A 54 1.98 -1.50 -1.47
N ILE A 55 2.16 -2.78 -1.78
CA ILE A 55 3.14 -3.66 -1.12
C ILE A 55 4.55 -3.14 -1.36
N GLU A 56 4.88 -2.86 -2.61
CA GLU A 56 6.21 -2.37 -2.98
C GLU A 56 6.50 -0.97 -2.44
N LEU A 57 5.48 -0.11 -2.34
CA LEU A 57 5.62 1.23 -1.77
C LEU A 57 6.00 1.18 -0.27
N GLU A 58 5.45 0.21 0.45
CA GLU A 58 5.82 -0.04 1.85
C GLU A 58 7.25 -0.58 1.95
N ASN A 59 7.63 -1.52 1.08
CA ASN A 59 8.99 -2.06 0.99
C ASN A 59 10.02 -0.99 0.63
N PHE A 60 9.64 0.02 -0.16
CA PHE A 60 10.49 1.16 -0.51
C PHE A 60 10.66 2.17 0.64
N GLY A 61 9.92 2.00 1.74
CA GLY A 61 10.00 2.88 2.91
C GLY A 61 9.19 4.17 2.79
N MET A 62 8.25 4.28 1.84
CA MET A 62 7.38 5.47 1.70
C MET A 62 6.29 5.60 2.76
N GLY A 63 6.23 4.67 3.73
CA GLY A 63 5.37 4.78 4.90
C GLY A 63 4.73 3.45 5.25
N TYR A 64 4.87 3.04 6.51
CA TYR A 64 4.21 1.86 7.05
C TYR A 64 2.68 2.04 7.06
N GLY A 65 1.97 1.00 6.64
CA GLY A 65 0.52 1.03 6.42
C GLY A 65 0.09 1.38 4.99
N THR A 66 1.02 1.69 4.07
CA THR A 66 0.68 1.91 2.66
C THR A 66 0.14 0.63 2.02
N ARG A 67 0.68 -0.55 2.34
CA ARG A 67 0.10 -1.83 1.92
C ARG A 67 -1.38 -1.95 2.27
N ASP A 68 -1.74 -1.61 3.51
CA ASP A 68 -3.11 -1.73 4.00
C ASP A 68 -4.06 -0.75 3.30
N ILE A 69 -3.59 0.48 3.02
CA ILE A 69 -4.34 1.49 2.26
C ILE A 69 -4.69 0.96 0.87
N PHE A 70 -3.67 0.52 0.14
CA PHE A 70 -3.84 0.04 -1.23
C PHE A 70 -4.60 -1.28 -1.31
N LEU A 71 -4.44 -2.17 -0.32
CA LEU A 71 -5.27 -3.37 -0.20
C LEU A 71 -6.74 -3.02 0.05
N GLY A 72 -7.00 -2.03 0.91
CA GLY A 72 -8.35 -1.52 1.14
C GLY A 72 -8.98 -0.97 -0.14
N LEU A 73 -8.24 -0.14 -0.89
CA LEU A 73 -8.67 0.37 -2.19
C LEU A 73 -8.95 -0.74 -3.21
N ALA A 74 -8.10 -1.78 -3.24
CA ALA A 74 -8.27 -2.92 -4.13
C ALA A 74 -9.60 -3.66 -3.85
N PHE A 75 -9.95 -3.89 -2.57
CA PHE A 75 -11.23 -4.52 -2.22
C PHE A 75 -12.43 -3.62 -2.52
N LEU A 76 -12.32 -2.31 -2.29
CA LEU A 76 -13.38 -1.35 -2.64
C LEU A 76 -13.63 -1.31 -4.16
N LEU A 77 -12.56 -1.29 -4.94
CA LEU A 77 -12.64 -1.31 -6.40
C LEU A 77 -13.24 -2.62 -6.91
N LEU A 78 -12.75 -3.77 -6.41
CA LEU A 78 -13.24 -5.07 -6.81
C LEU A 78 -14.72 -5.25 -6.47
N GLY A 79 -15.14 -4.84 -5.26
CA GLY A 79 -16.53 -4.91 -4.84
C GLY A 79 -17.44 -4.01 -5.67
N SER A 80 -17.03 -2.76 -5.89
CA SER A 80 -17.83 -1.80 -6.68
C SER A 80 -17.95 -2.24 -8.14
N ALA A 81 -16.87 -2.74 -8.74
CA ALA A 81 -16.89 -3.28 -10.10
C ALA A 81 -17.81 -4.51 -10.20
N LEU A 82 -17.70 -5.47 -9.27
CA LEU A 82 -18.55 -6.66 -9.27
C LEU A 82 -20.04 -6.30 -9.16
N LEU A 83 -20.39 -5.33 -8.31
CA LEU A 83 -21.75 -4.86 -8.15
C LEU A 83 -22.27 -4.13 -9.39
N ALA A 84 -21.43 -3.32 -10.03
CA ALA A 84 -21.79 -2.58 -11.24
C ALA A 84 -22.05 -3.52 -12.43
N MET A 85 -21.27 -4.58 -12.58
CA MET A 85 -21.41 -5.53 -13.69
C MET A 85 -22.57 -6.49 -13.51
N PHE A 86 -22.83 -6.93 -12.29
CA PHE A 86 -23.87 -7.92 -11.98
C PHE A 86 -24.71 -7.45 -10.80
N PRO A 87 -25.66 -6.52 -10.98
CA PRO A 87 -26.43 -5.94 -9.87
C PRO A 87 -27.51 -6.91 -9.36
N ASN A 88 -27.11 -7.95 -8.64
CA ASN A 88 -27.99 -8.97 -8.08
C ASN A 88 -27.86 -9.03 -6.54
N THR A 89 -28.73 -9.80 -5.87
CA THR A 89 -28.74 -9.89 -4.40
C THR A 89 -27.45 -10.51 -3.86
N VAL A 90 -26.88 -11.48 -4.57
CA VAL A 90 -25.66 -12.18 -4.15
C VAL A 90 -24.46 -11.23 -4.20
N THR A 91 -24.29 -10.48 -5.28
CA THR A 91 -23.20 -9.49 -5.42
C THR A 91 -23.35 -8.31 -4.48
N LYS A 92 -24.58 -7.93 -4.10
CA LYS A 92 -24.80 -6.95 -3.01
C LYS A 92 -24.27 -7.45 -1.67
N ILE A 93 -24.51 -8.73 -1.35
CA ILE A 93 -23.98 -9.34 -0.11
C ILE A 93 -22.45 -9.42 -0.18
N ILE A 94 -21.89 -9.88 -1.29
CA ILE A 94 -20.43 -9.93 -1.51
C ILE A 94 -19.83 -8.52 -1.41
N PHE A 95 -20.47 -7.53 -2.02
CA PHE A 95 -20.08 -6.13 -1.95
C PHE A 95 -20.06 -5.63 -0.51
N LEU A 96 -21.06 -5.94 0.31
CA LEU A 96 -21.07 -5.54 1.73
C LEU A 96 -19.88 -6.11 2.50
N ILE A 97 -19.51 -7.37 2.24
CA ILE A 97 -18.33 -8.01 2.85
C ILE A 97 -17.05 -7.31 2.38
N LEU A 98 -16.90 -7.10 1.08
CA LEU A 98 -15.74 -6.41 0.49
C LEU A 98 -15.64 -4.96 0.94
N LEU A 99 -16.78 -4.28 1.13
CA LEU A 99 -16.87 -2.92 1.63
C LEU A 99 -16.35 -2.84 3.06
N LEU A 100 -16.76 -3.76 3.93
CA LEU A 100 -16.26 -3.84 5.31
C LEU A 100 -14.75 -4.08 5.36
N LEU A 101 -14.25 -5.05 4.60
CA LEU A 101 -12.82 -5.35 4.51
C LEU A 101 -12.03 -4.16 3.92
N GLY A 102 -12.58 -3.53 2.89
CA GLY A 102 -12.00 -2.39 2.20
C GLY A 102 -11.88 -1.16 3.10
N ILE A 103 -12.96 -0.79 3.79
CA ILE A 103 -12.97 0.32 4.75
C ILE A 103 -12.02 0.03 5.91
N PHE A 104 -12.04 -1.19 6.45
CA PHE A 104 -11.17 -1.56 7.57
C PHE A 104 -9.68 -1.48 7.18
N GLY A 105 -9.30 -2.05 6.03
CA GLY A 105 -7.93 -1.96 5.50
C GLY A 105 -7.51 -0.52 5.22
N PHE A 106 -8.38 0.26 4.56
CA PHE A 106 -8.10 1.64 4.20
C PHE A 106 -7.90 2.54 5.42
N LEU A 107 -8.86 2.54 6.35
CA LEU A 107 -8.77 3.35 7.57
C LEU A 107 -7.64 2.88 8.49
N GLY A 108 -7.48 1.57 8.67
CA GLY A 108 -6.38 1.00 9.45
C GLY A 108 -5.01 1.38 8.88
N GLY A 109 -4.87 1.34 7.55
CA GLY A 109 -3.68 1.79 6.84
C GLY A 109 -3.40 3.29 7.00
N ILE A 110 -4.42 4.14 6.89
CA ILE A 110 -4.29 5.59 7.12
C ILE A 110 -3.83 5.87 8.55
N LEU A 111 -4.43 5.23 9.55
CA LEU A 111 -4.03 5.41 10.95
C LEU A 111 -2.58 5.03 11.18
N LYS A 112 -2.12 3.91 10.59
CA LYS A 112 -0.70 3.50 10.63
C LYS A 112 0.20 4.52 9.95
N PHE A 113 -0.19 4.98 8.76
CA PHE A 113 0.56 5.96 7.98
C PHE A 113 0.74 7.29 8.74
N LEU A 114 -0.33 7.78 9.38
CA LEU A 114 -0.30 9.02 10.17
C LEU A 114 0.49 8.86 11.48
N ASN A 115 0.38 7.72 12.16
CA ASN A 115 1.10 7.47 13.42
C ASN A 115 2.62 7.39 13.26
N LEU A 116 3.15 7.06 12.08
CA LEU A 116 4.60 7.11 11.82
C LEU A 116 5.12 8.53 11.76
N LYS A 117 4.35 9.47 11.23
CA LYS A 117 4.72 10.90 11.27
C LYS A 117 4.76 11.44 12.70
N GLN A 118 4.10 10.76 13.64
CA GLN A 118 4.04 11.10 15.06
C GLN A 118 5.05 10.37 15.95
N LYS A 119 6.05 9.66 15.40
CA LYS A 119 7.18 9.15 16.19
C LYS A 119 8.38 10.13 16.07
N PRO A 120 8.38 11.28 16.76
CA PRO A 120 9.58 12.08 16.86
C PRO A 120 10.63 11.28 17.64
N ALA A 121 11.87 11.32 17.16
CA ALA A 121 13.12 11.00 17.83
C ALA A 121 13.00 10.09 19.07
N ASP A 122 13.26 8.81 18.84
CA ASP A 122 13.90 7.88 19.76
C ASP A 122 14.21 8.43 21.18
N LYS A 123 13.36 8.08 22.17
CA LYS A 123 13.65 8.29 23.60
C LYS A 123 14.98 7.65 24.05
N SER A 124 15.57 6.74 23.27
CA SER A 124 16.89 6.18 23.56
C SER A 124 18.04 7.17 23.31
N SER A 125 17.90 8.05 22.31
CA SER A 125 18.90 9.08 21.99
C SER A 125 18.99 10.16 23.08
N VAL A 126 17.85 10.58 23.63
CA VAL A 126 17.79 11.54 24.76
C VAL A 126 18.35 10.91 26.03
N LYS A 127 18.03 9.64 26.32
CA LYS A 127 18.55 8.96 27.52
C LYS A 127 20.08 8.78 27.46
N LYS A 128 20.63 8.43 26.29
CA LYS A 128 22.08 8.35 26.07
C LYS A 128 22.77 9.71 26.23
N MET A 129 22.18 10.78 25.68
CA MET A 129 22.74 12.13 25.79
C MET A 129 22.71 12.67 27.24
N VAL A 130 21.66 12.38 28.00
CA VAL A 130 21.56 12.75 29.43
C VAL A 130 22.59 12.00 30.28
N ILE A 131 22.75 10.69 30.08
CA ILE A 131 23.76 9.90 30.81
C ILE A 131 25.18 10.39 30.47
N GLN A 132 25.46 10.69 29.20
CA GLN A 132 26.76 11.19 28.77
C GLN A 132 27.06 12.59 29.35
N ARG A 133 26.06 13.48 29.43
CA ARG A 133 26.21 14.78 30.12
C ARG A 133 26.43 14.61 31.62
N LEU A 134 25.76 13.65 32.27
CA LEU A 134 25.94 13.38 33.70
C LEU A 134 27.37 12.91 34.03
N TYR A 135 27.90 12.01 33.19
CA TYR A 135 29.30 11.56 33.30
C TYR A 135 30.29 12.71 33.10
N LEU A 136 30.05 13.57 32.11
CA LEU A 136 30.92 14.74 31.86
C LEU A 136 30.91 15.73 33.04
N SER A 137 29.74 15.95 33.67
CA SER A 137 29.63 16.83 34.83
C SER A 137 30.27 16.25 36.09
N MET A 138 30.24 14.93 36.29
CA MET A 138 30.93 14.30 37.42
C MET A 138 32.45 14.35 37.27
N LEU A 139 32.96 14.21 36.04
CA LEU A 139 34.41 14.21 35.78
C LEU A 139 35.04 15.62 35.91
N LEU A 140 34.23 16.68 35.82
CA LEU A 140 34.65 18.07 35.98
C LEU A 140 34.64 18.57 37.44
N VAL A 141 34.07 17.78 38.37
CA VAL A 141 33.92 18.13 39.79
C VAL A 141 34.96 17.40 40.68
N LEU A 142 35.71 16.46 40.11
CA LEU A 142 36.88 15.79 40.70
C LEU A 142 38.17 16.50 40.30
#